data_AF-A0A660P905-F1
#
_entry.id   AF-A0A660P905-F1
#
_cell.length_a   1.000
_cell.length_b   1.000
_cell.length_c   1.000
_cell.angle_alpha   90.00
_cell.angle_beta   90.00
_cell.angle_gamma   90.00
#
_symmetry.space_group_name_H-M   'P 1'
#
loop_
_entity.id
_entity.type
_entity.pdbx_description
1 polymer ?
#
loop_
_entity_poly.entity_id
_entity_poly.type
_entity_poly.pdbx_seq_one_letter_code
_entity_poly.pdbx_strand_id
1 'polypeptide(L)'
;MRMSFKEVKELRKAGKLEEAINLAQQDLEDEPTNIWNKRSISWVYYAYFKKNSSIENFDNFIEYLEKLKSLELPVEEKMIFDASVYQVGKLVFAFSKESQIDYSKLDRLFDFVKDFHLTIPSESYSFLYKAFHKHYESWSSYLNFSDWWNFNNFRSQDFLEEEFNGKKIMSIAEQAYIAYSKKLIEGETSELNGVILNNSIDRERIANFMPKLETIIEKHPEYQYPPYFKAKLLLALGETENILSAFLPFAKQKRNDFWVWDLMAEIFTENKELSFACYCKALSLRTPEDFLVKLHQKFASLLVEKEMYQEAKTEIEKLIAVRTKHDWKLPNQVNQWIKQDWYKNTKSKSDNRELYSKYLKEAEEILFQDIPEEIIAVEFVNKNRSLLNFVKDKNKHGFFNYSNLGDKPKVGDILKVRFKGEGQDNYYKVLTAKKSDSNSESPAIQDFNGMLQIITPQGFGFAENIFIDQKLIDKNKLEDKQEIKGKAILSFNKKKNEWGWKAFVII
;
A
#
# COMPACT_ATOMS: atom_id res chain seq x y z
N MET A 1 -23.80 59.38 -4.27
CA MET A 1 -23.39 57.95 -4.29
C MET A 1 -22.15 57.57 -3.46
N ARG A 2 -21.05 58.35 -3.35
CA ARG A 2 -19.88 57.94 -2.52
C ARG A 2 -20.08 58.02 -0.99
N MET A 3 -21.06 58.78 -0.49
CA MET A 3 -21.27 58.97 0.95
C MET A 3 -21.89 57.73 1.62
N SER A 4 -22.96 57.15 1.07
CA SER A 4 -23.66 56.03 1.70
C SER A 4 -22.80 54.76 1.83
N PHE A 5 -22.03 54.38 0.79
CA PHE A 5 -21.10 53.24 0.88
C PHE A 5 -20.09 53.36 2.03
N LYS A 6 -19.58 54.59 2.28
CA LYS A 6 -18.65 54.85 3.38
C LYS A 6 -19.36 54.74 4.73
N GLU A 7 -20.57 55.25 4.82
CA GLU A 7 -21.42 55.23 6.02
C GLU A 7 -21.83 53.81 6.41
N VAL A 8 -22.34 53.00 5.47
CA VAL A 8 -22.64 51.57 5.70
C VAL A 8 -21.40 50.83 6.23
N LYS A 9 -20.22 51.11 5.65
CA LYS A 9 -18.96 50.52 6.10
C LYS A 9 -18.59 50.94 7.53
N GLU A 10 -18.81 52.20 7.89
CA GLU A 10 -18.56 52.72 9.25
C GLU A 10 -19.54 52.11 10.27
N LEU A 11 -20.84 52.08 9.96
CA LEU A 11 -21.88 51.46 10.78
C LEU A 11 -21.58 49.97 11.03
N ARG A 12 -21.24 49.23 9.97
CA ARG A 12 -20.86 47.81 10.08
C ARG A 12 -19.64 47.61 10.96
N LYS A 13 -18.60 48.44 10.80
CA LYS A 13 -17.38 48.37 11.63
C LYS A 13 -17.64 48.74 13.09
N ALA A 14 -18.61 49.61 13.35
CA ALA A 14 -19.06 49.98 14.69
C ALA A 14 -19.98 48.92 15.34
N GLY A 15 -20.31 47.82 14.63
CA GLY A 15 -21.20 46.76 15.13
C GLY A 15 -22.69 47.08 15.05
N LYS A 16 -23.06 48.23 14.47
CA LYS A 16 -24.44 48.68 14.26
C LYS A 16 -25.05 48.01 13.02
N LEU A 17 -25.19 46.69 13.06
CA LEU A 17 -25.57 45.89 11.88
C LEU A 17 -26.99 46.19 11.38
N GLU A 18 -27.93 46.49 12.29
CA GLU A 18 -29.31 46.84 11.92
C GLU A 18 -29.39 48.17 11.18
N GLU A 19 -28.69 49.20 11.66
CA GLU A 19 -28.58 50.48 10.95
C GLU A 19 -27.89 50.29 9.58
N ALA A 20 -26.84 49.47 9.54
CA ALA A 20 -26.09 49.20 8.32
C ALA A 20 -26.92 48.44 7.27
N ILE A 21 -27.73 47.46 7.67
CA ILE A 21 -28.54 46.67 6.72
C ILE A 21 -29.71 47.48 6.18
N ASN A 22 -30.38 48.28 7.01
CA ASN A 22 -31.49 49.12 6.56
C ASN A 22 -31.00 50.14 5.52
N LEU A 23 -29.87 50.82 5.79
CA LEU A 23 -29.30 51.79 4.85
C LEU A 23 -28.83 51.11 3.55
N ALA A 24 -28.15 49.96 3.66
CA ALA A 24 -27.66 49.26 2.48
C ALA A 24 -28.79 48.63 1.64
N GLN A 25 -29.90 48.22 2.26
CA GLN A 25 -31.10 47.73 1.57
C GLN A 25 -31.79 48.87 0.83
N GLN A 26 -31.98 50.02 1.48
CA GLN A 26 -32.55 51.20 0.83
C GLN A 26 -31.73 51.61 -0.40
N ASP A 27 -30.40 51.69 -0.28
CA ASP A 27 -29.51 51.98 -1.42
C ASP A 27 -29.66 50.95 -2.55
N LEU A 28 -29.81 49.66 -2.21
CA LEU A 28 -29.97 48.60 -3.20
C LEU A 28 -31.35 48.66 -3.86
N GLU A 29 -32.41 48.99 -3.14
CA GLU A 29 -33.77 49.14 -3.68
C GLU A 29 -33.85 50.33 -4.64
N ASP A 30 -33.19 51.44 -4.31
CA ASP A 30 -33.14 52.64 -5.14
C ASP A 30 -32.36 52.41 -6.45
N GLU A 31 -31.24 51.67 -6.39
CA GLU A 31 -30.43 51.32 -7.57
C GLU A 31 -29.97 49.84 -7.58
N PRO A 32 -30.84 48.89 -7.97
CA PRO A 32 -30.58 47.45 -7.83
C PRO A 32 -29.39 46.90 -8.63
N THR A 33 -29.04 47.56 -9.73
CA THR A 33 -27.94 47.15 -10.62
C THR A 33 -26.62 47.82 -10.25
N ASN A 34 -26.59 48.74 -9.29
CA ASN A 34 -25.39 49.47 -8.91
C ASN A 34 -24.41 48.55 -8.15
N ILE A 35 -23.23 48.35 -8.73
CA ILE A 35 -22.19 47.49 -8.16
C ILE A 35 -21.71 47.95 -6.78
N TRP A 36 -21.68 49.25 -6.49
CA TRP A 36 -21.27 49.76 -5.19
C TRP A 36 -22.29 49.45 -4.10
N ASN A 37 -23.59 49.48 -4.44
CA ASN A 37 -24.66 49.15 -3.50
C ASN A 37 -24.65 47.63 -3.22
N LYS A 38 -24.51 46.81 -4.27
CA LYS A 38 -24.30 45.36 -4.15
C LYS A 38 -23.07 45.01 -3.31
N ARG A 39 -21.94 45.69 -3.51
CA ARG A 39 -20.73 45.54 -2.66
C ARG A 39 -20.98 45.98 -1.22
N SER A 40 -21.71 47.07 -1.02
CA SER A 40 -22.02 47.59 0.31
C SER A 40 -22.78 46.55 1.14
N ILE A 41 -23.90 46.07 0.58
CA ILE A 41 -24.80 45.15 1.26
C ILE A 41 -24.18 43.74 1.38
N SER A 42 -23.36 43.30 0.43
CA SER A 42 -22.67 41.99 0.53
C SER A 42 -21.79 41.89 1.77
N TRP A 43 -21.09 42.97 2.14
CA TRP A 43 -20.28 43.02 3.34
C TRP A 43 -21.10 43.09 4.64
N VAL A 44 -22.33 43.62 4.56
CA VAL A 44 -23.29 43.58 5.67
C VAL A 44 -23.82 42.15 5.84
N TYR A 45 -24.26 41.48 4.76
CA TYR A 45 -24.64 40.06 4.78
C TYR A 45 -23.51 39.17 5.33
N TYR A 46 -22.27 39.42 4.92
CA TYR A 46 -21.09 38.79 5.49
C TYR A 46 -20.98 38.97 7.01
N ALA A 47 -21.21 40.17 7.54
CA ALA A 47 -21.17 40.39 8.98
C ALA A 47 -22.25 39.60 9.71
N TYR A 48 -23.45 39.46 9.11
CA TYR A 48 -24.54 38.68 9.68
C TYR A 48 -24.26 37.18 9.69
N PHE A 49 -23.89 36.54 8.57
CA PHE A 49 -23.58 35.10 8.64
C PHE A 49 -22.31 34.83 9.45
N LYS A 50 -21.34 35.76 9.48
CA LYS A 50 -20.19 35.65 10.40
C LYS A 50 -20.61 35.62 11.86
N LYS A 51 -21.58 36.44 12.26
CA LYS A 51 -22.17 36.44 13.62
C LYS A 51 -22.88 35.12 13.92
N ASN A 52 -23.47 34.50 12.90
CA ASN A 52 -24.23 33.25 12.98
C ASN A 52 -23.39 32.01 12.62
N SER A 53 -22.05 32.08 12.65
CA SER A 53 -21.16 30.96 12.28
C SER A 53 -21.07 29.90 13.40
N SER A 54 -22.21 29.39 13.85
CA SER A 54 -22.35 28.28 14.80
C SER A 54 -23.41 27.29 14.32
N ILE A 55 -23.37 26.07 14.85
CA ILE A 55 -24.29 24.99 14.45
C ILE A 55 -25.74 25.34 14.82
N GLU A 56 -25.97 25.96 15.99
CA GLU A 56 -27.33 26.32 16.42
C GLU A 56 -27.96 27.38 15.51
N ASN A 57 -27.14 28.24 14.90
CA ASN A 57 -27.60 29.32 14.04
C ASN A 57 -27.48 28.98 12.55
N PHE A 58 -27.43 27.69 12.19
CA PHE A 58 -27.22 27.23 10.82
C PHE A 58 -28.25 27.82 9.84
N ASP A 59 -29.53 27.84 10.19
CA ASP A 59 -30.56 28.36 9.28
C ASP A 59 -30.40 29.86 9.01
N ASN A 60 -30.09 30.65 10.04
CA ASN A 60 -29.75 32.06 9.90
C ASN A 60 -28.48 32.24 9.06
N PHE A 61 -27.47 31.39 9.26
CA PHE A 61 -26.25 31.41 8.47
C PHE A 61 -26.56 31.21 6.98
N ILE A 62 -27.39 30.22 6.66
CA ILE A 62 -27.78 29.94 5.28
C ILE A 62 -28.64 31.06 4.69
N GLU A 63 -29.59 31.62 5.44
CA GLU A 63 -30.43 32.73 4.96
C GLU A 63 -29.58 33.89 4.40
N TYR A 64 -28.51 34.27 5.11
CA TYR A 64 -27.63 35.34 4.65
C TYR A 64 -26.68 34.90 3.52
N LEU A 65 -26.37 33.61 3.38
CA LEU A 65 -25.69 33.09 2.19
C LEU A 65 -26.60 33.12 0.96
N GLU A 66 -27.88 32.79 1.11
CA GLU A 66 -28.90 32.90 0.06
C GLU A 66 -29.03 34.35 -0.41
N LYS A 67 -29.13 35.30 0.54
CA LYS A 67 -29.12 36.74 0.24
C LYS A 67 -27.84 37.21 -0.44
N LEU A 68 -26.67 36.66 -0.07
CA LEU A 68 -25.41 36.97 -0.75
C LEU A 68 -25.42 36.45 -2.19
N LYS A 69 -25.88 35.21 -2.40
CA LYS A 69 -25.97 34.57 -3.71
C LYS A 69 -26.94 35.32 -4.63
N SER A 70 -28.08 35.79 -4.11
CA SER A 70 -29.08 36.53 -4.89
C SER A 70 -28.61 37.90 -5.38
N LEU A 71 -27.46 38.41 -4.89
CA LEU A 71 -26.87 39.64 -5.43
C LEU A 71 -26.28 39.46 -6.82
N GLU A 72 -26.01 38.21 -7.24
CA GLU A 72 -25.40 37.89 -8.54
C GLU A 72 -24.17 38.79 -8.80
N LEU A 73 -23.25 38.80 -7.84
CA LEU A 73 -22.02 39.58 -7.92
C LEU A 73 -21.18 39.08 -9.11
N PRO A 74 -20.51 39.98 -9.85
CA PRO A 74 -19.72 39.57 -11.00
C PRO A 74 -18.44 38.83 -10.58
N VAL A 75 -17.82 38.12 -11.52
CA VAL A 75 -16.69 37.20 -11.29
C VAL A 75 -15.43 37.87 -10.72
N GLU A 76 -15.33 39.20 -10.84
CA GLU A 76 -14.25 40.00 -10.28
C GLU A 76 -14.36 40.18 -8.75
N GLU A 77 -15.54 39.96 -8.15
CA GLU A 77 -15.80 40.14 -6.71
C GLU A 77 -15.29 38.98 -5.86
N LYS A 78 -14.00 38.65 -5.97
CA LYS A 78 -13.41 37.49 -5.29
C LYS A 78 -13.29 37.67 -3.78
N MET A 79 -12.99 38.89 -3.34
CA MET A 79 -12.63 39.18 -1.95
C MET A 79 -13.75 38.80 -0.95
N ILE A 80 -15.01 39.05 -1.31
CA ILE A 80 -16.13 38.71 -0.44
C ILE A 80 -16.29 37.19 -0.33
N PHE A 81 -16.19 36.47 -1.44
CA PHE A 81 -16.32 35.01 -1.46
C PHE A 81 -15.14 34.30 -0.79
N ASP A 82 -13.92 34.77 -0.99
CA ASP A 82 -12.73 34.28 -0.27
C ASP A 82 -12.88 34.48 1.24
N ALA A 83 -13.45 35.61 1.68
CA ALA A 83 -13.75 35.85 3.09
C ALA A 83 -14.88 34.93 3.61
N SER A 84 -15.93 34.71 2.80
CA SER A 84 -17.07 33.83 3.10
C SER A 84 -16.61 32.39 3.32
N VAL A 85 -15.68 31.89 2.51
CA VAL A 85 -15.12 30.54 2.62
C VAL A 85 -14.55 30.26 4.00
N TYR A 86 -13.89 31.23 4.64
CA TYR A 86 -13.41 31.03 6.00
C TYR A 86 -14.54 30.82 7.01
N GLN A 87 -15.70 31.45 6.84
CA GLN A 87 -16.83 31.24 7.75
C GLN A 87 -17.53 29.90 7.46
N VAL A 88 -17.70 29.56 6.18
CA VAL A 88 -18.20 28.23 5.77
C VAL A 88 -17.30 27.14 6.33
N GLY A 89 -16.00 27.21 6.11
CA GLY A 89 -15.04 26.22 6.60
C GLY A 89 -15.03 26.10 8.13
N LYS A 90 -15.16 27.22 8.88
CA LYS A 90 -15.30 27.17 10.34
C LYS A 90 -16.54 26.39 10.79
N LEU A 91 -17.68 26.61 10.13
CA LEU A 91 -18.91 25.90 10.42
C LEU A 91 -18.79 24.41 10.07
N VAL A 92 -18.17 24.10 8.93
CA VAL A 92 -17.86 22.72 8.52
C VAL A 92 -16.94 22.01 9.52
N PHE A 93 -15.91 22.70 10.04
CA PHE A 93 -15.07 22.16 11.12
C PHE A 93 -15.83 22.00 12.44
N ALA A 94 -16.82 22.86 12.72
CA ALA A 94 -17.62 22.71 13.94
C ALA A 94 -18.41 21.40 13.91
N PHE A 95 -18.98 21.01 12.75
CA PHE A 95 -19.70 19.75 12.60
C PHE A 95 -18.85 18.52 12.97
N SER A 96 -17.52 18.55 12.78
CA SER A 96 -16.67 17.41 13.12
C SER A 96 -16.55 17.15 14.63
N LYS A 97 -17.13 18.01 15.47
CA LYS A 97 -17.16 17.87 16.94
C LYS A 97 -18.49 17.32 17.45
N GLU A 98 -19.51 17.24 16.61
CA GLU A 98 -20.82 16.70 16.98
C GLU A 98 -20.77 15.18 17.10
N SER A 99 -21.59 14.62 17.99
CA SER A 99 -21.72 13.16 18.14
C SER A 99 -22.49 12.52 16.99
N GLN A 100 -23.40 13.27 16.36
CA GLN A 100 -24.14 12.89 15.17
C GLN A 100 -24.13 14.06 14.18
N ILE A 101 -23.60 13.80 12.98
CA ILE A 101 -23.46 14.83 11.94
C ILE A 101 -24.64 14.71 10.98
N ASP A 102 -25.32 15.84 10.75
CA ASP A 102 -26.34 15.97 9.71
C ASP A 102 -25.67 16.32 8.37
N TYR A 103 -25.40 15.29 7.56
CA TYR A 103 -24.71 15.44 6.28
C TYR A 103 -25.50 16.28 5.26
N SER A 104 -26.82 16.42 5.40
CA SER A 104 -27.62 17.28 4.51
C SER A 104 -27.22 18.76 4.61
N LYS A 105 -26.73 19.18 5.79
CA LYS A 105 -26.18 20.52 6.00
C LYS A 105 -24.86 20.72 5.28
N LEU A 106 -24.02 19.69 5.20
CA LEU A 106 -22.78 19.74 4.42
C LEU A 106 -23.07 19.82 2.92
N ASP A 107 -24.05 19.07 2.42
CA ASP A 107 -24.48 19.16 1.02
C ASP A 107 -24.98 20.57 0.69
N ARG A 108 -25.82 21.14 1.55
CA ARG A 108 -26.34 22.51 1.36
C ARG A 108 -25.21 23.56 1.36
N LEU A 109 -24.22 23.45 2.25
CA LEU A 109 -23.04 24.33 2.24
C LEU A 109 -22.17 24.12 1.00
N PHE A 110 -22.02 22.86 0.56
CA PHE A 110 -21.28 22.53 -0.66
C PHE A 110 -21.96 23.15 -1.89
N ASP A 111 -23.29 23.13 -1.97
CA ASP A 111 -24.05 23.76 -3.04
C ASP A 111 -23.80 25.27 -3.14
N PHE A 112 -23.68 25.99 -2.02
CA PHE A 112 -23.34 27.41 -2.06
C PHE A 112 -21.93 27.67 -2.56
N VAL A 113 -20.93 26.93 -2.06
CA VAL A 113 -19.53 27.21 -2.42
C VAL A 113 -19.21 26.88 -3.88
N LYS A 114 -20.00 26.01 -4.53
CA LYS A 114 -19.88 25.75 -5.97
C LYS A 114 -20.08 27.00 -6.82
N ASP A 115 -20.93 27.91 -6.37
CA ASP A 115 -21.30 29.12 -7.11
C ASP A 115 -20.42 30.33 -6.75
N PHE A 116 -19.49 30.18 -5.81
CA PHE A 116 -18.64 31.28 -5.37
C PHE A 116 -17.54 31.60 -6.40
N HIS A 117 -17.33 32.89 -6.66
CA HIS A 117 -16.23 33.36 -7.50
C HIS A 117 -14.93 33.42 -6.69
N LEU A 118 -14.29 32.27 -6.50
CA LEU A 118 -13.12 32.11 -5.62
C LEU A 118 -11.79 32.47 -6.30
N THR A 119 -10.82 32.91 -5.49
CA THR A 119 -9.43 32.97 -5.94
C THR A 119 -8.83 31.56 -5.91
N ILE A 120 -8.43 31.04 -7.07
CA ILE A 120 -7.90 29.69 -7.23
C ILE A 120 -6.54 29.76 -7.94
N PRO A 121 -5.46 29.17 -7.40
CA PRO A 121 -5.35 28.62 -6.04
C PRO A 121 -5.15 29.74 -4.99
N SER A 122 -5.58 29.50 -3.74
CA SER A 122 -5.42 30.45 -2.62
C SER A 122 -5.46 29.78 -1.25
N GLU A 123 -5.10 30.50 -0.19
CA GLU A 123 -5.18 29.98 1.18
C GLU A 123 -6.61 29.69 1.63
N SER A 124 -7.56 30.57 1.30
CA SER A 124 -8.98 30.34 1.55
C SER A 124 -9.45 29.07 0.84
N TYR A 125 -9.01 28.85 -0.41
CA TYR A 125 -9.40 27.66 -1.17
C TYR A 125 -8.84 26.36 -0.59
N SER A 126 -7.57 26.34 -0.15
CA SER A 126 -6.99 25.19 0.58
C SER A 126 -7.67 24.99 1.94
N PHE A 127 -8.03 26.07 2.64
CA PHE A 127 -8.77 26.00 3.91
C PHE A 127 -10.15 25.35 3.72
N LEU A 128 -10.85 25.68 2.63
CA LEU A 128 -12.12 25.05 2.27
C LEU A 128 -11.96 23.52 2.12
N TYR A 129 -10.93 23.09 1.38
CA TYR A 129 -10.64 21.67 1.23
C TYR A 129 -10.40 20.99 2.57
N LYS A 130 -9.51 21.56 3.40
CA LYS A 130 -9.20 21.03 4.73
C LYS A 130 -10.45 20.86 5.60
N ALA A 131 -11.41 21.79 5.50
CA ALA A 131 -12.65 21.72 6.26
C ALA A 131 -13.54 20.54 5.83
N PHE A 132 -13.88 20.47 4.55
CA PHE A 132 -14.73 19.39 4.03
C PHE A 132 -14.06 18.02 4.08
N HIS A 133 -12.74 17.97 3.91
CA HIS A 133 -11.96 16.74 4.01
C HIS A 133 -12.07 16.08 5.38
N LYS A 134 -12.37 16.80 6.47
CA LYS A 134 -12.63 16.18 7.78
C LYS A 134 -13.78 15.19 7.80
N HIS A 135 -14.68 15.27 6.82
CA HIS A 135 -15.88 14.44 6.73
C HIS A 135 -15.75 13.31 5.70
N TYR A 136 -14.55 13.09 5.14
CA TYR A 136 -14.36 12.15 4.03
C TYR A 136 -14.86 10.73 4.32
N GLU A 137 -14.74 10.24 5.55
CA GLU A 137 -15.06 8.84 5.90
C GLU A 137 -16.54 8.51 5.76
N SER A 138 -17.42 9.48 5.98
CA SER A 138 -18.87 9.23 6.12
C SER A 138 -19.73 10.09 5.20
N TRP A 139 -19.22 11.22 4.70
CA TRP A 139 -19.95 12.07 3.78
C TRP A 139 -19.95 11.48 2.37
N SER A 140 -21.13 11.09 1.87
CA SER A 140 -21.30 10.46 0.55
C SER A 140 -20.84 11.35 -0.61
N SER A 141 -21.06 12.66 -0.51
CA SER A 141 -20.69 13.62 -1.57
C SER A 141 -19.19 13.96 -1.62
N TYR A 142 -18.35 13.36 -0.78
CA TYR A 142 -16.92 13.70 -0.69
C TYR A 142 -16.18 13.57 -2.02
N LEU A 143 -16.46 12.53 -2.80
CA LEU A 143 -15.80 12.35 -4.10
C LEU A 143 -16.21 13.48 -5.06
N ASN A 144 -17.51 13.84 -5.10
CA ASN A 144 -18.03 14.92 -5.93
C ASN A 144 -17.45 16.28 -5.52
N PHE A 145 -17.31 16.50 -4.21
CA PHE A 145 -16.60 17.65 -3.67
C PHE A 145 -15.14 17.68 -4.12
N SER A 146 -14.43 16.56 -4.01
CA SER A 146 -13.01 16.48 -4.37
C SER A 146 -12.77 16.70 -5.87
N ASP A 147 -13.66 16.18 -6.72
CA ASP A 147 -13.59 16.40 -8.17
C ASP A 147 -13.88 17.85 -8.55
N TRP A 148 -14.92 18.46 -7.96
CA TRP A 148 -15.19 19.88 -8.13
C TRP A 148 -14.02 20.74 -7.64
N TRP A 149 -13.45 20.38 -6.48
CA TRP A 149 -12.34 21.12 -5.89
C TRP A 149 -11.06 21.01 -6.74
N ASN A 150 -10.88 19.86 -7.42
CA ASN A 150 -9.80 19.55 -8.35
C ASN A 150 -8.38 19.67 -7.76
N PHE A 151 -7.70 18.54 -7.60
CA PHE A 151 -6.37 18.46 -6.97
C PHE A 151 -5.27 19.28 -7.67
N ASN A 152 -5.47 19.71 -8.92
CA ASN A 152 -4.56 20.65 -9.59
C ASN A 152 -4.51 22.03 -8.90
N ASN A 153 -5.46 22.33 -8.01
CA ASN A 153 -5.54 23.58 -7.27
C ASN A 153 -4.75 23.58 -5.95
N PHE A 154 -4.08 22.47 -5.60
CA PHE A 154 -3.16 22.47 -4.46
C PHE A 154 -2.01 23.47 -4.67
N ARG A 155 -1.71 24.25 -3.63
CA ARG A 155 -0.55 25.14 -3.60
C ARG A 155 0.69 24.39 -3.17
N SER A 156 1.86 24.94 -3.44
CA SER A 156 3.15 24.38 -2.96
C SER A 156 3.17 24.06 -1.47
N GLN A 157 2.54 24.89 -0.65
CA GLN A 157 2.46 24.71 0.80
C GLN A 157 1.59 23.52 1.21
N ASP A 158 0.61 23.14 0.38
CA ASP A 158 -0.32 22.04 0.67
C ASP A 158 0.35 20.66 0.51
N PHE A 159 1.55 20.62 -0.10
CA PHE A 159 2.39 19.42 -0.23
C PHE A 159 3.41 19.27 0.92
N LEU A 160 3.48 20.23 1.85
CA LEU A 160 4.42 20.17 2.96
C LEU A 160 3.80 19.48 4.18
N GLU A 161 4.63 18.78 4.97
CA GLU A 161 4.24 18.29 6.29
C GLU A 161 3.87 19.46 7.22
N GLU A 162 2.89 19.23 8.09
CA GLU A 162 2.50 20.17 9.12
C GLU A 162 2.91 19.63 10.50
N GLU A 163 3.11 20.51 11.47
CA GLU A 163 3.33 20.14 12.87
C GLU A 163 2.19 20.68 13.73
N PHE A 164 1.59 19.80 14.53
CA PHE A 164 0.54 20.16 15.46
C PHE A 164 0.73 19.44 16.78
N ASN A 165 0.83 20.19 17.88
CA ASN A 165 1.08 19.65 19.23
C ASN A 165 2.27 18.67 19.30
N GLY A 166 3.37 18.99 18.60
CA GLY A 166 4.58 18.16 18.54
C GLY A 166 4.44 16.87 17.74
N LYS A 167 3.30 16.66 17.06
CA LYS A 167 3.09 15.55 16.13
C LYS A 167 3.23 16.06 14.70
N LYS A 168 4.04 15.35 13.92
CA LYS A 168 4.08 15.52 12.48
C LYS A 168 2.77 15.00 11.87
N ILE A 169 2.16 15.81 11.04
CA ILE A 169 0.98 15.51 10.26
C ILE A 169 1.41 15.50 8.79
N MET A 170 1.04 14.44 8.08
CA MET A 170 1.22 14.34 6.62
C MET A 170 0.58 15.52 5.90
N SER A 171 1.10 15.87 4.73
CA SER A 171 0.58 16.99 3.95
C SER A 171 -0.90 16.82 3.63
N ILE A 172 -1.65 17.92 3.46
CA ILE A 172 -3.06 17.82 3.07
C ILE A 172 -3.20 17.20 1.68
N ALA A 173 -2.22 17.41 0.79
CA ALA A 173 -2.17 16.73 -0.50
C ALA A 173 -2.07 15.21 -0.32
N GLU A 174 -1.15 14.69 0.51
CA GLU A 174 -1.07 13.24 0.74
C GLU A 174 -2.38 12.69 1.34
N GLN A 175 -2.96 13.39 2.33
CA GLN A 175 -4.25 13.02 2.93
C GLN A 175 -5.39 12.95 1.89
N ALA A 176 -5.45 13.92 0.97
CA ALA A 176 -6.44 14.01 -0.09
C ALA A 176 -6.42 12.78 -1.00
N TYR A 177 -5.22 12.41 -1.48
CA TYR A 177 -5.04 11.25 -2.36
C TYR A 177 -5.37 9.94 -1.65
N ILE A 178 -5.02 9.81 -0.36
CA ILE A 178 -5.38 8.67 0.47
C ILE A 178 -6.90 8.56 0.61
N ALA A 179 -7.57 9.63 1.02
CA ALA A 179 -9.02 9.64 1.25
C ALA A 179 -9.80 9.39 -0.03
N TYR A 180 -9.39 10.01 -1.14
CA TYR A 180 -10.01 9.80 -2.45
C TYR A 180 -9.88 8.34 -2.88
N SER A 181 -8.68 7.75 -2.75
CA SER A 181 -8.45 6.33 -3.05
C SER A 181 -9.33 5.41 -2.19
N LYS A 182 -9.43 5.67 -0.88
CA LYS A 182 -10.30 4.89 0.02
C LYS A 182 -11.76 4.93 -0.44
N LYS A 183 -12.27 6.13 -0.76
CA LYS A 183 -13.66 6.30 -1.20
C LYS A 183 -13.95 5.63 -2.55
N LEU A 184 -12.99 5.65 -3.48
CA LEU A 184 -13.10 4.88 -4.72
C LEU A 184 -13.18 3.36 -4.47
N ILE A 185 -12.40 2.85 -3.50
CA ILE A 185 -12.38 1.42 -3.14
C ILE A 185 -13.66 1.01 -2.39
N GLU A 186 -14.17 1.86 -1.50
CA GLU A 186 -15.44 1.64 -0.80
C GLU A 186 -16.61 1.45 -1.78
N GLY A 187 -16.55 2.16 -2.92
CA GLY A 187 -17.60 2.13 -3.93
C GLY A 187 -18.87 2.86 -3.49
N GLU A 188 -19.86 2.87 -4.37
CA GLU A 188 -21.15 3.51 -4.14
C GLU A 188 -22.28 2.48 -4.31
N THR A 189 -23.40 2.71 -3.63
CA THR A 189 -24.63 1.97 -3.91
C THR A 189 -25.17 2.41 -5.26
N SER A 190 -25.28 1.50 -6.21
CA SER A 190 -25.84 1.75 -7.54
C SER A 190 -27.03 0.83 -7.82
N GLU A 191 -27.89 1.22 -8.75
CA GLU A 191 -29.00 0.40 -9.23
C GLU A 191 -28.74 0.02 -10.70
N LEU A 192 -28.73 -1.28 -10.98
CA LEU A 192 -28.55 -1.83 -12.32
C LEU A 192 -29.69 -2.81 -12.61
N ASN A 193 -30.54 -2.48 -13.59
CA ASN A 193 -31.70 -3.29 -13.99
C ASN A 193 -32.64 -3.66 -12.82
N GLY A 194 -32.88 -2.73 -11.90
CA GLY A 194 -33.72 -2.98 -10.71
C GLY A 194 -33.01 -3.72 -9.56
N VAL A 195 -31.71 -3.99 -9.67
CA VAL A 195 -30.90 -4.63 -8.62
C VAL A 195 -30.02 -3.58 -7.95
N ILE A 196 -30.14 -3.46 -6.62
CA ILE A 196 -29.27 -2.60 -5.80
C ILE A 196 -27.93 -3.32 -5.61
N LEU A 197 -26.88 -2.77 -6.22
CA LEU A 197 -25.49 -3.18 -6.03
C LEU A 197 -24.87 -2.27 -4.97
N ASN A 198 -24.65 -2.80 -3.78
CA ASN A 198 -23.87 -2.10 -2.76
C ASN A 198 -22.38 -2.17 -3.09
N ASN A 199 -21.65 -1.08 -2.82
CA ASN A 199 -20.19 -0.99 -2.98
C ASN A 199 -19.70 -1.27 -4.41
N SER A 200 -20.48 -0.84 -5.41
CA SER A 200 -20.04 -0.88 -6.80
C SER A 200 -18.93 0.14 -7.02
N ILE A 201 -17.80 -0.30 -7.57
CA ILE A 201 -16.67 0.59 -7.84
C ILE A 201 -16.89 1.35 -9.15
N ASP A 202 -16.59 2.64 -9.14
CA ASP A 202 -16.59 3.47 -10.33
C ASP A 202 -15.26 3.32 -11.08
N ARG A 203 -15.23 2.38 -12.03
CA ARG A 203 -14.03 2.06 -12.80
C ARG A 203 -13.52 3.25 -13.63
N GLU A 204 -14.41 4.06 -14.19
CA GLU A 204 -14.04 5.21 -15.02
C GLU A 204 -13.37 6.28 -14.16
N ARG A 205 -13.94 6.58 -12.98
CA ARG A 205 -13.37 7.53 -12.04
C ARG A 205 -12.02 7.07 -11.49
N ILE A 206 -11.85 5.77 -11.24
CA ILE A 206 -10.53 5.20 -10.90
C ILE A 206 -9.55 5.43 -12.06
N ALA A 207 -9.92 5.08 -13.29
CA ALA A 207 -9.05 5.25 -14.46
C ALA A 207 -8.62 6.71 -14.66
N ASN A 208 -9.52 7.67 -14.45
CA ASN A 208 -9.23 9.11 -14.53
C ASN A 208 -8.35 9.61 -13.37
N PHE A 209 -8.42 8.96 -12.19
CA PHE A 209 -7.61 9.32 -11.03
C PHE A 209 -6.20 8.73 -11.07
N MET A 210 -6.03 7.55 -11.67
CA MET A 210 -4.74 6.83 -11.71
C MET A 210 -3.56 7.67 -12.23
N PRO A 211 -3.65 8.42 -13.36
CA PRO A 211 -2.55 9.26 -13.82
C PRO A 211 -2.15 10.37 -12.82
N LYS A 212 -3.14 10.91 -12.08
CA LYS A 212 -2.88 11.92 -11.03
C LYS A 212 -2.13 11.28 -9.86
N LEU A 213 -2.50 10.05 -9.50
CA LEU A 213 -1.84 9.28 -8.43
C LEU A 213 -0.42 8.86 -8.81
N GLU A 214 -0.18 8.49 -10.07
CA GLU A 214 1.18 8.21 -10.57
C GLU A 214 2.06 9.44 -10.53
N THR A 215 1.53 10.58 -10.99
CA THR A 215 2.25 11.87 -10.94
C THR A 215 2.65 12.24 -9.52
N ILE A 216 1.79 12.03 -8.51
CA ILE A 216 2.16 12.36 -7.13
C ILE A 216 3.21 11.39 -6.57
N ILE A 217 3.15 10.10 -6.92
CA ILE A 217 4.15 9.10 -6.51
C ILE A 217 5.53 9.47 -7.06
N GLU A 218 5.61 9.93 -8.31
CA GLU A 218 6.87 10.33 -8.95
C GLU A 218 7.44 11.63 -8.38
N LYS A 219 6.57 12.63 -8.15
CA LYS A 219 6.99 13.96 -7.66
C LYS A 219 7.30 14.00 -6.17
N HIS A 220 6.66 13.12 -5.39
CA HIS A 220 6.79 13.04 -3.94
C HIS A 220 7.14 11.61 -3.48
N PRO A 221 8.34 11.11 -3.82
CA PRO A 221 8.78 9.77 -3.42
C PRO A 221 8.91 9.61 -1.89
N GLU A 222 8.91 10.70 -1.14
CA GLU A 222 8.86 10.72 0.32
C GLU A 222 7.49 10.32 0.90
N TYR A 223 6.41 10.42 0.11
CA TYR A 223 5.06 10.06 0.58
C TYR A 223 4.93 8.56 0.80
N GLN A 224 4.27 8.20 1.90
CA GLN A 224 4.29 6.84 2.41
C GLN A 224 3.20 5.97 1.79
N TYR A 225 2.00 6.51 1.61
CA TYR A 225 0.81 5.73 1.26
C TYR A 225 0.35 5.76 -0.21
N PRO A 226 0.70 6.76 -1.06
CA PRO A 226 0.25 6.76 -2.44
C PRO A 226 0.58 5.47 -3.23
N PRO A 227 1.78 4.86 -3.14
CA PRO A 227 2.06 3.59 -3.82
C PRO A 227 1.20 2.43 -3.31
N TYR A 228 0.89 2.42 -2.00
CA TYR A 228 -0.01 1.43 -1.40
C TYR A 228 -1.43 1.54 -1.97
N PHE A 229 -1.97 2.75 -2.08
CA PHE A 229 -3.30 2.96 -2.62
C PHE A 229 -3.36 2.74 -4.13
N LYS A 230 -2.27 2.99 -4.87
CA LYS A 230 -2.17 2.60 -6.29
C LYS A 230 -2.42 1.10 -6.45
N ALA A 231 -1.72 0.28 -5.66
CA ALA A 231 -1.89 -1.17 -5.71
C ALA A 231 -3.29 -1.62 -5.26
N LYS A 232 -3.89 -0.97 -4.25
CA LYS A 232 -5.28 -1.24 -3.86
C LYS A 232 -6.29 -0.94 -4.96
N LEU A 233 -6.11 0.17 -5.69
CA LEU A 233 -7.00 0.55 -6.80
C LEU A 233 -6.87 -0.42 -7.98
N LEU A 234 -5.63 -0.80 -8.34
CA LEU A 234 -5.39 -1.83 -9.37
C LEU A 234 -6.03 -3.18 -8.99
N LEU A 235 -5.93 -3.57 -7.71
CA LEU A 235 -6.59 -4.77 -7.20
C LEU A 235 -8.12 -4.67 -7.32
N ALA A 236 -8.70 -3.51 -6.98
CA ALA A 236 -10.14 -3.28 -7.12
C ALA A 236 -10.60 -3.38 -8.59
N LEU A 237 -9.80 -2.91 -9.55
CA LEU A 237 -10.09 -3.03 -10.98
C LEU A 237 -10.01 -4.47 -11.51
N GLY A 238 -9.30 -5.36 -10.81
CA GLY A 238 -9.03 -6.74 -11.23
C GLY A 238 -7.86 -6.87 -12.20
N GLU A 239 -7.00 -5.86 -12.32
CA GLU A 239 -5.85 -5.85 -13.25
C GLU A 239 -4.65 -6.63 -12.67
N THR A 240 -4.77 -7.94 -12.58
CA THR A 240 -3.81 -8.79 -11.85
C THR A 240 -2.42 -8.87 -12.47
N GLU A 241 -2.28 -8.74 -13.79
CA GLU A 241 -1.01 -8.96 -14.50
C GLU A 241 0.07 -7.90 -14.16
N ASN A 242 -0.33 -6.69 -13.78
CA ASN A 242 0.60 -5.56 -13.54
C ASN A 242 0.69 -5.10 -12.08
N ILE A 243 -0.09 -5.67 -11.16
CA ILE A 243 -0.07 -5.25 -9.74
C ILE A 243 1.27 -5.54 -9.10
N LEU A 244 1.82 -6.74 -9.31
CA LEU A 244 3.07 -7.16 -8.67
C LEU A 244 4.26 -6.32 -9.15
N SER A 245 4.40 -6.11 -10.47
CA SER A 245 5.48 -5.29 -11.01
C SER A 245 5.45 -3.86 -10.49
N ALA A 246 4.25 -3.28 -10.33
CA ALA A 246 4.07 -1.93 -9.78
C ALA A 246 4.30 -1.88 -8.25
N PHE A 247 3.90 -2.91 -7.51
CA PHE A 247 3.90 -2.88 -6.04
C PHE A 247 5.20 -3.40 -5.41
N LEU A 248 5.89 -4.36 -6.04
CA LEU A 248 7.08 -5.00 -5.49
C LEU A 248 8.22 -4.01 -5.13
N PRO A 249 8.53 -2.97 -5.92
CA PRO A 249 9.55 -1.99 -5.53
C PRO A 249 9.26 -1.32 -4.18
N PHE A 250 8.00 -0.95 -3.96
CA PHE A 250 7.55 -0.35 -2.71
C PHE A 250 7.47 -1.38 -1.58
N ALA A 251 6.98 -2.59 -1.85
CA ALA A 251 6.93 -3.67 -0.88
C ALA A 251 8.34 -4.04 -0.37
N LYS A 252 9.36 -4.03 -1.24
CA LYS A 252 10.77 -4.23 -0.86
C LYS A 252 11.26 -3.17 0.13
N GLN A 253 10.91 -1.90 -0.08
CA GLN A 253 11.30 -0.78 0.79
C GLN A 253 10.60 -0.84 2.15
N LYS A 254 9.31 -1.17 2.15
CA LYS A 254 8.43 -1.19 3.33
C LYS A 254 8.21 -2.60 3.89
N ARG A 255 9.11 -3.55 3.60
CA ARG A 255 8.99 -4.98 3.98
C ARG A 255 8.86 -5.27 5.49
N ASN A 256 9.11 -4.29 6.35
CA ASN A 256 8.98 -4.42 7.80
C ASN A 256 7.65 -3.87 8.33
N ASP A 257 6.78 -3.37 7.45
CA ASP A 257 5.46 -2.86 7.78
C ASP A 257 4.40 -3.94 7.51
N PHE A 258 3.58 -4.27 8.52
CA PHE A 258 2.60 -5.36 8.41
C PHE A 258 1.58 -5.14 7.28
N TRP A 259 1.20 -3.89 7.03
CA TRP A 259 0.16 -3.54 6.06
C TRP A 259 0.61 -3.77 4.62
N VAL A 260 1.92 -3.80 4.34
CA VAL A 260 2.46 -4.23 3.04
C VAL A 260 2.12 -5.70 2.82
N TRP A 261 2.36 -6.52 3.83
CA TRP A 261 2.12 -7.96 3.76
C TRP A 261 0.62 -8.31 3.80
N ASP A 262 -0.21 -7.52 4.48
CA ASP A 262 -1.67 -7.63 4.38
C ASP A 262 -2.13 -7.40 2.93
N LEU A 263 -1.62 -6.36 2.25
CA LEU A 263 -1.93 -6.13 0.84
C LEU A 263 -1.34 -7.20 -0.08
N MET A 264 -0.11 -7.68 0.17
CA MET A 264 0.43 -8.84 -0.56
C MET A 264 -0.50 -10.05 -0.43
N ALA A 265 -1.00 -10.33 0.78
CA ALA A 265 -1.92 -11.44 1.01
C ALA A 265 -3.23 -11.30 0.21
N GLU A 266 -3.75 -10.08 0.08
CA GLU A 266 -4.92 -9.79 -0.76
C GLU A 266 -4.63 -9.93 -2.27
N ILE A 267 -3.44 -9.52 -2.73
CA ILE A 267 -3.01 -9.72 -4.12
C ILE A 267 -2.97 -11.21 -4.47
N PHE A 268 -2.52 -12.06 -3.55
CA PHE A 268 -2.46 -13.51 -3.73
C PHE A 268 -3.73 -14.25 -3.29
N THR A 269 -4.91 -13.61 -3.27
CA THR A 269 -6.15 -14.26 -2.79
C THR A 269 -6.44 -15.62 -3.48
N GLU A 270 -6.16 -15.73 -4.78
CA GLU A 270 -6.31 -16.99 -5.54
C GLU A 270 -5.22 -18.03 -5.23
N ASN A 271 -4.02 -17.59 -4.83
CA ASN A 271 -2.93 -18.47 -4.38
C ASN A 271 -2.90 -18.51 -2.86
N LYS A 272 -3.76 -19.37 -2.29
CA LYS A 272 -3.97 -19.49 -0.84
C LYS A 272 -2.69 -19.75 -0.05
N GLU A 273 -1.70 -20.48 -0.60
CA GLU A 273 -0.43 -20.73 0.08
C GLU A 273 0.42 -19.45 0.19
N LEU A 274 0.57 -18.69 -0.90
CA LEU A 274 1.28 -17.41 -0.85
C LEU A 274 0.56 -16.37 0.01
N SER A 275 -0.78 -16.34 -0.05
CA SER A 275 -1.60 -15.49 0.82
C SER A 275 -1.37 -15.84 2.30
N PHE A 276 -1.39 -17.14 2.63
CA PHE A 276 -1.12 -17.64 3.97
C PHE A 276 0.27 -17.25 4.47
N ALA A 277 1.30 -17.38 3.62
CA ALA A 277 2.65 -16.97 3.94
C ALA A 277 2.75 -15.45 4.19
N CYS A 278 2.07 -14.63 3.38
CA CYS A 278 2.00 -13.18 3.57
C CYS A 278 1.34 -12.82 4.91
N TYR A 279 0.23 -13.46 5.29
CA TYR A 279 -0.39 -13.22 6.60
C TYR A 279 0.52 -13.62 7.76
N CYS A 280 1.19 -14.77 7.66
CA CYS A 280 2.20 -15.19 8.64
C CYS A 280 3.30 -14.13 8.79
N LYS A 281 3.80 -13.61 7.66
CA LYS A 281 4.81 -12.56 7.66
C LYS A 281 4.28 -11.27 8.28
N ALA A 282 3.07 -10.83 7.92
CA ALA A 282 2.44 -9.65 8.48
C ALA A 282 2.32 -9.72 10.01
N LEU A 283 1.82 -10.85 10.53
CA LEU A 283 1.62 -11.09 11.97
C LEU A 283 2.90 -11.37 12.76
N SER A 284 4.01 -11.66 12.06
CA SER A 284 5.34 -11.79 12.69
C SER A 284 6.01 -10.45 13.00
N LEU A 285 5.56 -9.37 12.37
CA LEU A 285 6.16 -8.04 12.50
C LEU A 285 5.69 -7.35 13.78
N ARG A 286 6.58 -6.56 14.37
CA ARG A 286 6.30 -5.82 15.61
C ARG A 286 5.31 -4.69 15.34
N THR A 287 4.04 -4.94 15.62
CA THR A 287 2.93 -4.00 15.44
C THR A 287 2.06 -3.96 16.69
N PRO A 288 1.54 -2.80 17.12
CA PRO A 288 0.56 -2.76 18.21
C PRO A 288 -0.72 -3.53 17.84
N GLU A 289 -1.22 -4.34 18.77
CA GLU A 289 -2.39 -5.23 18.59
C GLU A 289 -3.65 -4.49 18.11
N ASP A 290 -3.81 -3.22 18.49
CA ASP A 290 -4.94 -2.37 18.08
C ASP A 290 -5.06 -2.25 16.54
N PHE A 291 -3.94 -2.33 15.81
CA PHE A 291 -3.93 -2.27 14.34
C PHE A 291 -4.14 -3.64 13.67
N LEU A 292 -4.00 -4.74 14.41
CA LEU A 292 -3.99 -6.11 13.86
C LEU A 292 -5.37 -6.79 13.88
N VAL A 293 -6.40 -6.18 14.48
CA VAL A 293 -7.73 -6.78 14.66
C VAL A 293 -8.31 -7.36 13.37
N LYS A 294 -8.28 -6.58 12.27
CA LYS A 294 -8.78 -7.05 10.96
C LYS A 294 -7.89 -8.16 10.38
N LEU A 295 -6.58 -8.06 10.58
CA LEU A 295 -5.61 -9.04 10.09
C LEU A 295 -5.79 -10.40 10.78
N HIS A 296 -5.94 -10.41 12.11
CA HIS A 296 -6.29 -11.60 12.88
C HIS A 296 -7.57 -12.26 12.38
N GLN A 297 -8.61 -11.46 12.09
CA GLN A 297 -9.87 -11.98 11.56
C GLN A 297 -9.68 -12.63 10.19
N LYS A 298 -8.98 -11.96 9.26
CA LYS A 298 -8.68 -12.50 7.92
C LYS A 298 -7.89 -13.80 8.00
N PHE A 299 -6.84 -13.83 8.82
CA PHE A 299 -5.99 -15.01 8.97
C PHE A 299 -6.72 -16.16 9.68
N ALA A 300 -7.55 -15.86 10.68
CA ALA A 300 -8.40 -16.86 11.32
C ALA A 300 -9.35 -17.54 10.32
N SER A 301 -9.90 -16.82 9.33
CA SER A 301 -10.70 -17.44 8.26
C SER A 301 -9.92 -18.51 7.52
N LEU A 302 -8.68 -18.22 7.12
CA LEU A 302 -7.83 -19.19 6.41
C LEU A 302 -7.43 -20.38 7.28
N LEU A 303 -7.16 -20.14 8.57
CA LEU A 303 -6.84 -21.20 9.52
C LEU A 303 -8.04 -22.14 9.74
N VAL A 304 -9.25 -21.60 9.86
CA VAL A 304 -10.48 -22.40 9.96
C VAL A 304 -10.69 -23.22 8.68
N GLU A 305 -10.47 -22.63 7.51
CA GLU A 305 -10.59 -23.33 6.23
C GLU A 305 -9.58 -24.49 6.12
N LYS A 306 -8.36 -24.32 6.62
CA LYS A 306 -7.32 -25.35 6.69
C LYS A 306 -7.48 -26.30 7.90
N GLU A 307 -8.57 -26.21 8.65
CA GLU A 307 -8.84 -26.99 9.87
C GLU A 307 -7.75 -26.84 10.97
N MET A 308 -6.99 -25.76 10.93
CA MET A 308 -5.96 -25.40 11.93
C MET A 308 -6.62 -24.72 13.13
N TYR A 309 -7.52 -25.45 13.80
CA TYR A 309 -8.42 -24.88 14.81
C TYR A 309 -7.72 -24.30 16.03
N GLN A 310 -6.55 -24.84 16.41
CA GLN A 310 -5.80 -24.37 17.56
C GLN A 310 -5.24 -22.96 17.32
N GLU A 311 -4.64 -22.78 16.17
CA GLU A 311 -4.10 -21.52 15.69
C GLU A 311 -5.22 -20.53 15.43
N ALA A 312 -6.32 -20.97 14.80
CA ALA A 312 -7.49 -20.13 14.52
C ALA A 312 -8.09 -19.56 15.80
N LYS A 313 -8.30 -20.41 16.83
CA LYS A 313 -8.81 -19.97 18.13
C LYS A 313 -7.88 -18.94 18.77
N THR A 314 -6.57 -19.15 18.69
CA THR A 314 -5.56 -18.23 19.24
C THR A 314 -5.66 -16.84 18.59
N GLU A 315 -5.86 -16.76 17.28
CA GLU A 315 -6.04 -15.46 16.59
C GLU A 315 -7.40 -14.80 16.93
N ILE A 316 -8.46 -15.60 17.05
CA ILE A 316 -9.78 -15.11 17.46
C ILE A 316 -9.76 -14.56 18.90
N GLU A 317 -9.06 -15.20 19.82
CA GLU A 317 -8.96 -14.69 21.20
C GLU A 317 -8.20 -13.36 21.26
N LYS A 318 -7.13 -13.18 20.47
CA LYS A 318 -6.41 -11.89 20.37
C LYS A 318 -7.32 -10.77 19.85
N LEU A 319 -8.05 -11.01 18.76
CA LEU A 319 -8.93 -9.99 18.20
C LEU A 319 -10.10 -9.67 19.13
N ILE A 320 -10.66 -10.66 19.84
CA ILE A 320 -11.70 -10.44 20.86
C ILE A 320 -11.15 -9.62 22.03
N ALA A 321 -9.94 -9.93 22.53
CA ALA A 321 -9.34 -9.21 23.65
C ALA A 321 -9.19 -7.72 23.33
N VAL A 322 -8.73 -7.36 22.13
CA VAL A 322 -8.63 -5.97 21.69
C VAL A 322 -10.01 -5.32 21.59
N ARG A 323 -10.98 -5.97 20.94
CA ARG A 323 -12.32 -5.38 20.76
C ARG A 323 -13.03 -5.17 22.09
N THR A 324 -12.92 -6.11 23.03
CA THR A 324 -13.47 -5.97 24.39
C THR A 324 -12.79 -4.83 25.15
N LYS A 325 -11.47 -4.68 25.04
CA LYS A 325 -10.73 -3.57 25.69
C LYS A 325 -11.23 -2.19 25.24
N HIS A 326 -11.69 -2.05 24.01
CA HIS A 326 -12.19 -0.80 23.43
C HIS A 326 -13.72 -0.71 23.36
N ASP A 327 -14.45 -1.64 23.98
CA ASP A 327 -15.92 -1.74 23.91
C ASP A 327 -16.48 -1.80 22.47
N TRP A 328 -15.70 -2.36 21.54
CA TRP A 328 -16.10 -2.53 20.15
C TRP A 328 -16.94 -3.79 19.94
N LYS A 329 -18.04 -3.66 19.19
CA LYS A 329 -18.88 -4.81 18.80
C LYS A 329 -18.06 -5.86 18.02
N LEU A 330 -18.30 -7.14 18.31
CA LEU A 330 -17.70 -8.25 17.58
C LEU A 330 -18.30 -8.38 16.17
N PRO A 331 -17.49 -8.68 15.14
CA PRO A 331 -17.99 -8.99 13.80
C PRO A 331 -18.89 -10.24 13.79
N ASN A 332 -19.87 -10.28 12.90
CA ASN A 332 -20.82 -11.40 12.79
C ASN A 332 -20.14 -12.75 12.60
N GLN A 333 -19.11 -12.82 11.74
CA GLN A 333 -18.33 -14.04 11.51
C GLN A 333 -17.70 -14.58 12.81
N VAL A 334 -17.15 -13.69 13.63
CA VAL A 334 -16.53 -14.06 14.91
C VAL A 334 -17.60 -14.56 15.88
N ASN A 335 -18.74 -13.88 15.97
CA ASN A 335 -19.89 -14.33 16.77
C ASN A 335 -20.42 -15.72 16.36
N GLN A 336 -20.26 -16.09 15.09
CA GLN A 336 -20.60 -17.43 14.60
C GLN A 336 -19.54 -18.45 15.03
N TRP A 337 -18.25 -18.19 14.78
CA TRP A 337 -17.17 -19.11 15.13
C TRP A 337 -17.13 -19.47 16.61
N ILE A 338 -17.30 -18.50 17.52
CA ILE A 338 -17.26 -18.77 18.96
C ILE A 338 -18.37 -19.72 19.44
N LYS A 339 -19.43 -19.92 18.65
CA LYS A 339 -20.53 -20.82 18.94
C LYS A 339 -20.30 -22.24 18.39
N GLN A 340 -19.35 -22.42 17.48
CA GLN A 340 -19.07 -23.71 16.85
C GLN A 340 -18.33 -24.66 17.80
N ASP A 341 -18.50 -25.96 17.57
CA ASP A 341 -17.97 -27.00 18.46
C ASP A 341 -16.44 -27.05 18.45
N TRP A 342 -15.80 -26.87 17.29
CA TRP A 342 -14.35 -26.82 17.21
C TRP A 342 -13.78 -25.69 18.09
N TYR A 343 -14.43 -24.53 18.15
CA TYR A 343 -13.96 -23.40 18.95
C TYR A 343 -14.09 -23.70 20.45
N LYS A 344 -15.23 -24.25 20.86
CA LYS A 344 -15.51 -24.60 22.26
C LYS A 344 -14.57 -25.69 22.78
N ASN A 345 -14.28 -26.69 21.95
CA ASN A 345 -13.53 -27.88 22.35
C ASN A 345 -12.02 -27.78 22.12
N THR A 346 -11.54 -26.78 21.38
CA THR A 346 -10.11 -26.59 21.14
C THR A 346 -9.47 -25.75 22.23
N LYS A 347 -8.24 -26.08 22.64
CA LYS A 347 -7.44 -25.27 23.56
C LYS A 347 -6.52 -24.32 22.80
N SER A 348 -6.59 -23.01 23.03
CA SER A 348 -5.68 -22.05 22.41
C SER A 348 -4.22 -22.24 22.83
N LYS A 349 -3.31 -21.73 22.00
CA LYS A 349 -1.88 -21.60 22.31
C LYS A 349 -1.63 -20.25 22.99
N SER A 350 -0.42 -20.07 23.54
CA SER A 350 0.03 -18.76 24.01
C SER A 350 0.18 -17.76 22.86
N ASP A 351 0.66 -18.23 21.71
CA ASP A 351 0.77 -17.48 20.46
C ASP A 351 1.00 -18.45 19.28
N ASN A 352 1.07 -17.88 18.08
CA ASN A 352 1.28 -18.60 16.82
C ASN A 352 2.66 -18.34 16.20
N ARG A 353 3.66 -17.89 16.97
CA ARG A 353 5.00 -17.52 16.43
C ARG A 353 5.70 -18.67 15.74
N GLU A 354 5.54 -19.89 16.24
CA GLU A 354 6.09 -21.09 15.61
C GLU A 354 5.49 -21.32 14.22
N LEU A 355 4.18 -21.11 14.07
CA LEU A 355 3.51 -21.19 12.77
C LEU A 355 4.09 -20.11 11.84
N TYR A 356 4.13 -18.86 12.29
CA TYR A 356 4.58 -17.74 11.44
C TYR A 356 5.99 -17.96 10.91
N SER A 357 6.88 -18.43 11.78
CA SER A 357 8.29 -18.68 11.49
C SER A 357 8.50 -19.66 10.33
N LYS A 358 7.58 -20.62 10.14
CA LYS A 358 7.65 -21.63 9.05
C LYS A 358 7.48 -21.00 7.67
N TYR A 359 6.74 -19.89 7.57
CA TYR A 359 6.38 -19.27 6.29
C TYR A 359 7.12 -17.97 5.97
N LEU A 360 7.97 -17.46 6.88
CA LEU A 360 8.67 -16.18 6.66
C LEU A 360 9.54 -16.20 5.41
N LYS A 361 10.26 -17.31 5.17
CA LYS A 361 11.13 -17.45 4.00
C LYS A 361 10.31 -17.40 2.71
N GLU A 362 9.24 -18.19 2.65
CA GLU A 362 8.35 -18.23 1.49
C GLU A 362 7.77 -16.86 1.18
N ALA A 363 7.28 -16.14 2.20
CA ALA A 363 6.77 -14.78 2.04
C ALA A 363 7.85 -13.81 1.51
N GLU A 364 9.06 -13.84 2.07
CA GLU A 364 10.15 -12.96 1.63
C GLU A 364 10.65 -13.25 0.21
N GLU A 365 10.57 -14.50 -0.24
CA GLU A 365 10.91 -14.85 -1.63
C GLU A 365 9.94 -14.20 -2.64
N ILE A 366 8.69 -13.94 -2.25
CA ILE A 366 7.70 -13.25 -3.08
C ILE A 366 8.21 -11.88 -3.53
N LEU A 367 8.95 -11.18 -2.66
CA LEU A 367 9.49 -9.86 -2.97
C LEU A 367 10.36 -9.87 -4.24
N PHE A 368 10.91 -11.01 -4.64
CA PHE A 368 11.82 -11.10 -5.78
C PHE A 368 11.22 -11.87 -6.97
N GLN A 369 9.91 -12.13 -6.98
CA GLN A 369 9.26 -12.88 -8.06
C GLN A 369 9.36 -12.19 -9.43
N ASP A 370 9.58 -10.88 -9.46
CA ASP A 370 9.87 -10.11 -10.68
C ASP A 370 11.22 -10.45 -11.32
N ILE A 371 12.08 -11.18 -10.62
CA ILE A 371 13.42 -11.57 -11.08
C ILE A 371 13.38 -13.05 -11.48
N PRO A 372 13.88 -13.42 -12.67
CA PRO A 372 13.86 -14.80 -13.13
C PRO A 372 14.70 -15.72 -12.24
N GLU A 373 14.20 -16.94 -12.01
CA GLU A 373 14.99 -17.99 -11.38
C GLU A 373 15.98 -18.60 -12.40
N GLU A 374 17.21 -18.82 -11.95
CA GLU A 374 18.23 -19.52 -12.72
C GLU A 374 18.55 -20.86 -12.05
N ILE A 375 18.60 -21.92 -12.86
CA ILE A 375 18.99 -23.26 -12.40
C ILE A 375 20.51 -23.36 -12.41
N ILE A 376 21.11 -23.67 -11.27
CA ILE A 376 22.56 -23.80 -11.10
C ILE A 376 22.91 -25.10 -10.38
N ALA A 377 24.07 -25.67 -10.71
CA ALA A 377 24.63 -26.83 -10.02
C ALA A 377 25.72 -26.38 -9.03
N VAL A 378 25.73 -26.96 -7.83
CA VAL A 378 26.75 -26.68 -6.81
C VAL A 378 28.01 -27.49 -7.10
N GLU A 379 29.06 -26.79 -7.57
CA GLU A 379 30.37 -27.39 -7.93
C GLU A 379 31.24 -27.65 -6.70
N PHE A 380 31.22 -26.75 -5.72
CA PHE A 380 32.06 -26.83 -4.54
C PHE A 380 31.41 -26.16 -3.34
N VAL A 381 31.67 -26.66 -2.13
CA VAL A 381 31.15 -26.09 -0.89
C VAL A 381 32.29 -25.90 0.11
N ASN A 382 32.59 -24.64 0.41
CA ASN A 382 33.47 -24.24 1.50
C ASN A 382 32.67 -24.06 2.80
N LYS A 383 32.64 -25.11 3.61
CA LYS A 383 31.90 -25.15 4.88
C LYS A 383 32.39 -24.12 5.91
N ASN A 384 33.67 -23.76 5.88
CA ASN A 384 34.25 -22.86 6.86
C ASN A 384 33.90 -21.38 6.59
N ARG A 385 33.71 -21.02 5.32
CA ARG A 385 33.40 -19.65 4.90
C ARG A 385 31.94 -19.44 4.49
N SER A 386 31.14 -20.50 4.54
CA SER A 386 29.77 -20.52 4.01
C SER A 386 29.69 -20.05 2.55
N LEU A 387 30.69 -20.41 1.74
CA LEU A 387 30.73 -20.10 0.31
C LEU A 387 30.50 -21.36 -0.51
N LEU A 388 29.69 -21.27 -1.55
CA LEU A 388 29.59 -22.32 -2.57
C LEU A 388 30.01 -21.78 -3.92
N ASN A 389 30.66 -22.61 -4.72
CA ASN A 389 30.85 -22.36 -6.15
C ASN A 389 29.71 -23.00 -6.90
N PHE A 390 29.24 -22.32 -7.94
CA PHE A 390 28.19 -22.82 -8.80
C PHE A 390 28.60 -22.73 -10.26
N VAL A 391 27.97 -23.59 -11.06
CA VAL A 391 28.04 -23.55 -12.51
C VAL A 391 26.62 -23.68 -13.05
N LYS A 392 26.22 -22.72 -13.90
CA LYS A 392 24.98 -22.82 -14.70
C LYS A 392 25.31 -23.49 -16.04
N ASP A 393 26.32 -22.95 -16.70
CA ASP A 393 26.84 -23.34 -18.00
C ASP A 393 28.27 -22.78 -18.17
N LYS A 394 28.84 -22.90 -19.37
CA LYS A 394 30.19 -22.42 -19.69
C LYS A 394 30.34 -20.88 -19.65
N ASN A 395 29.23 -20.15 -19.73
CA ASN A 395 29.20 -18.68 -19.75
C ASN A 395 28.95 -18.10 -18.36
N LYS A 396 28.16 -18.79 -17.51
CA LYS A 396 27.80 -18.31 -16.17
C LYS A 396 28.18 -19.30 -15.08
N HIS A 397 29.20 -18.92 -14.33
CA HIS A 397 29.71 -19.64 -13.16
C HIS A 397 30.26 -18.62 -12.15
N GLY A 398 30.40 -19.04 -10.90
CA GLY A 398 30.91 -18.16 -9.87
C GLY A 398 30.73 -18.73 -8.48
N PHE A 399 30.65 -17.86 -7.49
CA PHE A 399 30.46 -18.27 -6.10
C PHE A 399 29.58 -17.27 -5.35
N PHE A 400 28.91 -17.74 -4.30
CA PHE A 400 28.12 -16.89 -3.41
C PHE A 400 28.09 -17.43 -1.98
N ASN A 401 27.68 -16.57 -1.05
CA ASN A 401 27.52 -16.94 0.35
C ASN A 401 26.16 -17.60 0.58
N TYR A 402 26.17 -18.80 1.17
CA TYR A 402 24.98 -19.59 1.46
C TYR A 402 24.53 -19.55 2.92
N SER A 403 25.07 -18.67 3.76
CA SER A 403 24.72 -18.58 5.19
C SER A 403 23.22 -18.42 5.44
N ASN A 404 22.51 -17.81 4.49
CA ASN A 404 21.08 -17.51 4.59
C ASN A 404 20.20 -18.57 3.91
N LEU A 405 20.79 -19.64 3.36
CA LEU A 405 20.06 -20.81 2.90
C LEU A 405 19.66 -21.66 4.12
N GLY A 406 18.38 -22.02 4.21
CA GLY A 406 17.88 -22.88 5.29
C GLY A 406 18.54 -24.26 5.29
N ASP A 407 18.81 -24.80 4.11
CA ASP A 407 19.49 -26.09 3.93
C ASP A 407 20.97 -25.92 3.60
N LYS A 408 21.80 -26.81 4.16
CA LYS A 408 23.24 -26.85 3.84
C LYS A 408 23.43 -27.48 2.45
N PRO A 409 23.96 -26.72 1.47
CA PRO A 409 24.19 -27.23 0.13
C PRO A 409 25.29 -28.30 0.13
N LYS A 410 25.20 -29.22 -0.82
CA LYS A 410 26.16 -30.28 -1.10
C LYS A 410 26.58 -30.18 -2.56
N VAL A 411 27.77 -30.68 -2.86
CA VAL A 411 28.23 -30.80 -4.25
C VAL A 411 27.24 -31.66 -5.03
N GLY A 412 26.83 -31.19 -6.20
CA GLY A 412 25.82 -31.81 -7.04
C GLY A 412 24.37 -31.43 -6.72
N ASP A 413 24.11 -30.67 -5.65
CA ASP A 413 22.79 -30.09 -5.45
C ASP A 413 22.46 -29.15 -6.62
N ILE A 414 21.22 -29.22 -7.11
CA ILE A 414 20.67 -28.28 -8.10
C ILE A 414 19.83 -27.27 -7.34
N LEU A 415 20.11 -25.98 -7.54
CA LEU A 415 19.39 -24.89 -6.88
C LEU A 415 18.68 -24.01 -7.93
N LYS A 416 17.48 -23.54 -7.58
CA LYS A 416 16.80 -22.42 -8.24
C LYS A 416 17.20 -21.15 -7.51
N VAL A 417 17.91 -20.24 -8.19
CA VAL A 417 18.54 -19.06 -7.59
C VAL A 417 18.13 -17.79 -8.32
N ARG A 418 17.79 -16.73 -7.57
CA ARG A 418 17.64 -15.37 -8.11
C ARG A 418 18.86 -14.55 -7.76
N PHE A 419 19.57 -14.04 -8.77
CA PHE A 419 20.74 -13.19 -8.58
C PHE A 419 20.38 -11.71 -8.59
N LYS A 420 21.14 -10.91 -7.83
CA LYS A 420 21.09 -9.45 -7.91
C LYS A 420 22.11 -8.96 -8.96
N GLY A 421 21.67 -8.81 -10.20
CA GLY A 421 22.52 -8.40 -11.33
C GLY A 421 23.52 -9.48 -11.77
N GLU A 422 24.53 -9.08 -12.55
CA GLU A 422 25.50 -10.00 -13.19
C GLU A 422 26.70 -10.41 -12.31
N GLY A 423 26.73 -9.98 -11.04
CA GLY A 423 27.86 -10.24 -10.14
C GLY A 423 29.09 -9.37 -10.42
N GLN A 424 30.12 -9.52 -9.58
CA GLN A 424 31.40 -8.81 -9.68
C GLN A 424 32.53 -9.77 -9.29
N ASP A 425 33.57 -9.89 -10.12
CA ASP A 425 34.72 -10.77 -9.87
C ASP A 425 34.33 -12.23 -9.56
N ASN A 426 33.36 -12.77 -10.31
CA ASN A 426 32.72 -14.08 -10.11
C ASN A 426 31.97 -14.25 -8.78
N TYR A 427 31.88 -13.21 -7.94
CA TYR A 427 31.02 -13.20 -6.79
C TYR A 427 29.62 -12.74 -7.17
N TYR A 428 28.62 -13.54 -6.82
CA TYR A 428 27.22 -13.23 -7.10
C TYR A 428 26.48 -12.97 -5.79
N LYS A 429 25.71 -11.88 -5.76
CA LYS A 429 24.78 -11.64 -4.66
C LYS A 429 23.47 -12.36 -4.95
N VAL A 430 23.05 -13.19 -4.01
CA VAL A 430 21.81 -13.98 -4.12
C VAL A 430 20.67 -13.28 -3.39
N LEU A 431 19.51 -13.26 -4.01
CA LEU A 431 18.25 -12.75 -3.44
C LEU A 431 17.42 -13.90 -2.85
N THR A 432 17.27 -14.98 -3.61
CA THR A 432 16.58 -16.20 -3.16
C THR A 432 17.36 -17.42 -3.64
N ALA A 433 17.37 -18.49 -2.84
CA ALA A 433 17.88 -19.78 -3.26
C ALA A 433 17.12 -20.92 -2.57
N LYS A 434 16.70 -21.89 -3.37
CA LYS A 434 16.01 -23.10 -2.91
C LYS A 434 16.53 -24.31 -3.69
N LYS A 435 16.50 -25.48 -3.06
CA LYS A 435 16.75 -26.73 -3.77
C LYS A 435 15.70 -26.92 -4.85
N SER A 436 16.14 -27.37 -6.02
CA SER A 436 15.24 -27.73 -7.10
C SER A 436 14.57 -29.08 -6.82
N ASP A 437 13.46 -29.34 -7.49
CA ASP A 437 12.76 -30.62 -7.42
C ASP A 437 13.69 -31.75 -7.87
N SER A 438 13.51 -32.97 -7.35
CA SER A 438 14.41 -34.11 -7.57
C SER A 438 14.61 -34.48 -9.05
N ASN A 439 13.69 -34.08 -9.93
CA ASN A 439 13.72 -34.35 -11.36
C ASN A 439 14.27 -33.18 -12.20
N SER A 440 14.81 -32.14 -11.55
CA SER A 440 15.31 -30.98 -12.26
C SER A 440 16.61 -31.30 -12.98
N GLU A 441 16.69 -30.99 -14.27
CA GLU A 441 17.90 -31.15 -15.05
C GLU A 441 18.74 -29.87 -15.02
N SER A 442 20.07 -30.03 -15.08
CA SER A 442 21.00 -28.91 -15.20
C SER A 442 21.97 -29.23 -16.34
N PRO A 443 22.22 -28.29 -17.28
CA PRO A 443 23.25 -28.46 -18.30
C PRO A 443 24.66 -28.64 -17.73
N ALA A 444 24.85 -28.31 -16.46
CA ALA A 444 26.10 -28.48 -15.74
C ALA A 444 26.25 -29.85 -15.07
N ILE A 445 25.27 -30.76 -15.16
CA ILE A 445 25.33 -32.12 -14.60
C ILE A 445 25.03 -33.14 -15.71
N GLN A 446 25.82 -34.21 -15.77
CA GLN A 446 25.56 -35.34 -16.66
C GLN A 446 25.84 -36.67 -15.97
N ASP A 447 25.10 -37.70 -16.35
CA ASP A 447 25.42 -39.08 -16.00
C ASP A 447 26.52 -39.60 -16.92
N PHE A 448 27.33 -40.53 -16.43
CA PHE A 448 28.37 -41.17 -17.22
C PHE A 448 28.51 -42.66 -16.91
N ASN A 449 29.02 -43.39 -17.89
CA ASN A 449 29.47 -44.77 -17.76
C ASN A 449 30.79 -44.92 -18.51
N GLY A 450 31.81 -45.49 -17.89
CA GLY A 450 33.08 -45.71 -18.57
C GLY A 450 34.08 -46.50 -17.75
N MET A 451 35.14 -46.93 -18.41
CA MET A 451 36.25 -47.63 -17.77
C MET A 451 37.19 -46.62 -17.10
N LEU A 452 37.42 -46.78 -15.79
CA LEU A 452 38.34 -45.96 -15.02
C LEU A 452 39.79 -46.26 -15.42
N GLN A 453 40.55 -45.21 -15.73
CA GLN A 453 41.99 -45.25 -15.94
C GLN A 453 42.67 -44.42 -14.86
N ILE A 454 43.35 -45.07 -13.92
CA ILE A 454 44.06 -44.40 -12.82
C ILE A 454 45.45 -43.98 -13.30
N ILE A 455 45.81 -42.72 -13.07
CA ILE A 455 47.10 -42.15 -13.48
C ILE A 455 48.10 -42.26 -12.33
N THR A 456 48.97 -43.26 -12.40
CA THR A 456 50.02 -43.50 -11.41
C THR A 456 51.26 -42.65 -11.72
N PRO A 457 51.94 -42.03 -10.72
CA PRO A 457 51.72 -42.11 -9.27
C PRO A 457 50.77 -41.05 -8.67
N GLN A 458 50.15 -40.19 -9.48
CA GLN A 458 49.33 -39.07 -8.99
C GLN A 458 47.99 -39.52 -8.40
N GLY A 459 47.50 -40.69 -8.84
CA GLY A 459 46.38 -41.49 -8.37
C GLY A 459 44.97 -40.90 -8.56
N PHE A 460 44.83 -39.73 -9.18
CA PHE A 460 43.58 -39.36 -9.84
C PHE A 460 43.38 -40.22 -11.10
N GLY A 461 42.16 -40.26 -11.64
CA GLY A 461 41.86 -41.01 -12.84
C GLY A 461 40.91 -40.31 -13.80
N PHE A 462 40.65 -40.98 -14.92
CA PHE A 462 39.65 -40.56 -15.90
C PHE A 462 38.76 -41.74 -16.28
N ALA A 463 37.47 -41.49 -16.48
CA ALA A 463 36.59 -42.37 -17.24
C ALA A 463 36.14 -41.57 -18.46
N GLU A 464 36.50 -42.02 -19.65
CA GLU A 464 36.39 -41.24 -20.89
C GLU A 464 37.09 -39.87 -20.77
N ASN A 465 36.35 -38.76 -20.80
CA ASN A 465 36.83 -37.40 -20.62
C ASN A 465 36.51 -36.81 -19.23
N ILE A 466 36.04 -37.63 -18.30
CA ILE A 466 35.59 -37.20 -16.97
C ILE A 466 36.71 -37.39 -15.96
N PHE A 467 37.14 -36.30 -15.35
CA PHE A 467 38.14 -36.29 -14.30
C PHE A 467 37.56 -36.85 -13.00
N ILE A 468 38.28 -37.78 -12.37
CA ILE A 468 37.91 -38.42 -11.12
C ILE A 468 39.03 -38.18 -10.12
N ASP A 469 38.74 -37.41 -9.06
CA ASP A 469 39.76 -37.08 -8.07
C ASP A 469 40.09 -38.28 -7.17
N GLN A 470 41.33 -38.30 -6.67
CA GLN A 470 41.84 -39.34 -5.77
C GLN A 470 40.88 -39.64 -4.60
N LYS A 471 40.28 -38.62 -3.99
CA LYS A 471 39.44 -38.83 -2.80
C LYS A 471 38.19 -39.61 -3.17
N LEU A 472 37.66 -39.42 -4.37
CA LEU A 472 36.49 -40.17 -4.85
C LEU A 472 36.87 -41.63 -5.18
N ILE A 473 38.06 -41.86 -5.74
CA ILE A 473 38.61 -43.21 -5.97
C ILE A 473 38.79 -43.95 -4.64
N ASP A 474 39.50 -43.34 -3.69
CA ASP A 474 39.78 -43.95 -2.39
C ASP A 474 38.49 -44.23 -1.60
N LYS A 475 37.56 -43.27 -1.60
CA LYS A 475 36.29 -43.38 -0.87
C LYS A 475 35.45 -44.56 -1.37
N ASN A 476 35.43 -44.79 -2.67
CA ASN A 476 34.65 -45.87 -3.28
C ASN A 476 35.48 -47.15 -3.49
N LYS A 477 36.76 -47.16 -3.10
CA LYS A 477 37.71 -48.27 -3.27
C LYS A 477 37.76 -48.77 -4.72
N LEU A 478 37.83 -47.84 -5.66
CA LEU A 478 37.85 -48.17 -7.09
C LEU A 478 39.21 -48.70 -7.52
N GLU A 479 39.20 -49.68 -8.42
CA GLU A 479 40.40 -50.29 -9.00
C GLU A 479 40.66 -49.78 -10.42
N ASP A 480 41.92 -49.81 -10.85
CA ASP A 480 42.28 -49.46 -12.23
C ASP A 480 41.58 -50.42 -13.21
N LYS A 481 41.07 -49.87 -14.32
CA LYS A 481 40.28 -50.56 -15.36
C LYS A 481 38.91 -51.07 -14.91
N GLN A 482 38.42 -50.64 -13.74
CA GLN A 482 37.05 -50.92 -13.32
C GLN A 482 36.03 -50.14 -14.17
N GLU A 483 34.96 -50.80 -14.61
CA GLU A 483 33.82 -50.10 -15.22
C GLU A 483 32.99 -49.42 -14.12
N ILE A 484 32.76 -48.12 -14.28
CA ILE A 484 32.09 -47.29 -13.27
C ILE A 484 30.99 -46.45 -13.89
N LYS A 485 29.94 -46.23 -13.11
CA LYS A 485 28.84 -45.32 -13.42
C LYS A 485 28.79 -44.23 -12.39
N GLY A 486 28.37 -43.04 -12.79
CA GLY A 486 28.35 -41.92 -11.86
C GLY A 486 27.73 -40.67 -12.45
N LYS A 487 27.88 -39.59 -11.69
CA LYS A 487 27.48 -38.25 -12.10
C LYS A 487 28.69 -37.33 -12.12
N ALA A 488 28.77 -36.53 -13.18
CA ALA A 488 29.79 -35.52 -13.38
C ALA A 488 29.17 -34.12 -13.39
N ILE A 489 29.95 -33.15 -12.94
CA ILE A 489 29.63 -31.73 -12.92
C ILE A 489 30.61 -30.97 -13.82
N LEU A 490 30.10 -29.98 -14.54
CA LEU A 490 30.90 -29.10 -15.37
C LEU A 490 31.83 -28.27 -14.47
N SER A 491 33.13 -28.23 -14.79
CA SER A 491 34.15 -27.60 -13.96
C SER A 491 35.21 -26.92 -14.81
N PHE A 492 35.64 -25.72 -14.40
CA PHE A 492 36.63 -24.94 -15.13
C PHE A 492 38.06 -25.23 -14.65
N ASN A 493 38.89 -25.75 -15.53
CA ASN A 493 40.29 -26.01 -15.23
C ASN A 493 41.13 -24.76 -15.46
N LYS A 494 41.40 -24.01 -14.38
CA LYS A 494 42.22 -22.80 -14.43
C LYS A 494 43.64 -23.00 -14.97
N LYS A 495 44.24 -24.18 -14.79
CA LYS A 495 45.61 -24.45 -15.27
C LYS A 495 45.67 -24.64 -16.78
N LYS A 496 44.65 -25.27 -17.33
CA LYS A 496 44.54 -25.55 -18.78
C LYS A 496 43.70 -24.52 -19.53
N ASN A 497 43.05 -23.62 -18.80
CA ASN A 497 42.12 -22.62 -19.32
C ASN A 497 40.99 -23.23 -20.17
N GLU A 498 40.48 -24.39 -19.76
CA GLU A 498 39.48 -25.16 -20.49
C GLU A 498 38.37 -25.68 -19.57
N TRP A 499 37.19 -25.88 -20.14
CA TRP A 499 36.08 -26.55 -19.47
C TRP A 499 36.21 -28.06 -19.59
N GLY A 500 35.98 -28.77 -18.49
CA GLY A 500 35.92 -30.23 -18.47
C GLY A 500 34.84 -30.74 -17.52
N TRP A 501 34.72 -32.05 -17.45
CA TRP A 501 33.78 -32.73 -16.56
C TRP A 501 34.51 -33.34 -15.38
N LYS A 502 33.97 -33.17 -14.18
CA LYS A 502 34.51 -33.74 -12.95
C LYS A 502 33.47 -34.62 -12.28
N ALA A 503 33.80 -35.88 -12.01
CA ALA A 503 32.95 -36.77 -11.24
C ALA A 503 32.78 -36.25 -9.80
N PHE A 504 31.55 -36.28 -9.30
CA PHE A 504 31.24 -35.94 -7.90
C PHE A 504 30.52 -37.06 -7.15
N VAL A 505 29.92 -38.02 -7.87
CA VAL A 505 29.28 -39.22 -7.33
C VAL A 505 29.59 -40.41 -8.23
N ILE A 506 29.82 -41.57 -7.61
CA ILE A 506 29.89 -42.90 -8.24
C ILE A 506 28.66 -43.68 -7.73
N ILE A 507 27.98 -44.41 -8.61
CA ILE A 507 26.70 -45.09 -8.36
C ILE A 507 26.90 -46.60 -8.35
#